data_AF-A0A8C9JBM0-F1
#
_entry.id   AF-A0A8C9JBM0-F1
#
_cell.length_a   1.000
_cell.length_b   1.000
_cell.length_c   1.000
_cell.angle_alpha   90.00
_cell.angle_beta   90.00
_cell.angle_gamma   90.00
#
_symmetry.space_group_name_H-M   'P 1'
#
loop_
_entity.id
_entity.type
_entity.pdbx_description
1 polymer ?
#
loop_
_entity_poly.entity_id
_entity_poly.type
_entity_poly.pdbx_seq_one_letter_code
_entity_poly.pdbx_strand_id
1 'polypeptide(L)' 'QGRNVATACCLAQKPPRSIEIAKCKGARYRLGPELEICGYGCWDHYYESDTLLHSLQVLAALLESPVTQDIICDVGM' A
#
# COMPACT_ATOMS: atom_id res chain seq x y z
N GLN A 1 -4.94 -18.02 13.77
CA GLN A 1 -5.91 -17.09 13.17
C GLN A 1 -5.92 -17.29 11.66
N GLY A 2 -7.06 -17.68 11.07
CA GLY A 2 -7.21 -17.79 9.62
C GLY A 2 -7.14 -16.40 9.00
N ARG A 3 -6.16 -16.16 8.13
CA ARG A 3 -6.08 -14.90 7.39
C ARG A 3 -7.20 -14.90 6.37
N ASN A 4 -8.11 -13.95 6.44
CA ASN A 4 -9.09 -13.71 5.39
C ASN A 4 -8.34 -13.34 4.09
N VAL A 5 -8.92 -13.67 2.94
CA VAL A 5 -8.35 -13.40 1.61
C VAL A 5 -8.10 -11.89 1.46
N ALA A 6 -8.97 -11.06 2.02
CA ALA A 6 -8.81 -9.60 2.12
C ALA A 6 -7.52 -9.17 2.85
N THR A 7 -7.25 -9.76 4.02
CA THR A 7 -6.01 -9.51 4.78
C THR A 7 -4.76 -9.94 4.02
N ALA A 8 -4.84 -11.05 3.28
CA ALA A 8 -3.73 -11.54 2.46
C ALA A 8 -3.46 -10.61 1.26
N CYS A 9 -4.49 -10.02 0.66
CA CYS A 9 -4.35 -9.06 -0.45
C CYS A 9 -3.61 -7.78 -0.03
N CYS A 10 -4.00 -7.20 1.11
CA CYS A 10 -3.42 -5.95 1.59
C CYS A 10 -1.96 -6.11 2.08
N LEU A 11 -1.63 -7.25 2.68
CA LEU A 11 -0.28 -7.51 3.23
C LEU A 11 0.72 -8.06 2.20
N ALA A 12 0.25 -8.56 1.06
CA ALA A 12 1.12 -9.10 0.01
C ALA A 12 1.81 -8.00 -0.82
N GLN A 13 1.21 -6.81 -0.87
CA GLN A 13 1.74 -5.70 -1.65
C GLN A 13 2.80 -4.99 -0.81
N LYS A 14 4.05 -5.01 -1.28
CA LYS A 14 5.21 -4.34 -0.67
C LYS A 14 5.46 -3.00 -1.37
N PRO A 15 4.75 -1.92 -1.01
CA PRO A 15 5.03 -0.60 -1.55
C PRO A 15 6.47 -0.09 -1.29
N PRO A 16 7.18 -0.38 -0.17
CA PRO A 16 8.44 0.30 0.13
C PRO A 16 9.55 0.04 -0.88
N ARG A 17 9.61 -1.13 -1.51
CA ARG A 17 10.69 -1.45 -2.46
C ARG A 17 10.65 -0.56 -3.71
N SER A 18 9.45 -0.22 -4.18
CA SER A 18 9.31 0.67 -5.35
C SER A 18 9.71 2.11 -5.02
N ILE A 19 9.38 2.57 -3.80
CA ILE A 19 9.71 3.91 -3.28
C ILE A 19 11.22 4.02 -3.07
N GLU A 20 11.86 3.00 -2.49
CA GLU A 20 13.31 2.91 -2.36
C GLU A 20 14.02 3.02 -3.71
N ILE A 21 13.57 2.27 -4.73
CA ILE A 21 14.16 2.33 -6.07
C ILE A 21 13.99 3.72 -6.69
N ALA A 22 12.81 4.34 -6.55
CA ALA A 22 12.55 5.68 -7.05
C ALA A 22 13.46 6.71 -6.36
N LYS A 23 13.62 6.61 -5.04
CA LYS A 23 14.49 7.48 -4.24
C LYS A 23 15.96 7.30 -4.60
N CYS A 24 16.44 6.05 -4.78
CA CYS A 24 17.79 5.75 -5.27
C CYS A 24 18.06 6.30 -6.67
N LYS A 25 17.02 6.44 -7.51
CA LYS A 25 17.10 7.08 -8.83
C LYS A 25 17.00 8.61 -8.76
N GLY A 26 16.87 9.21 -7.58
CA GLY A 26 16.74 10.65 -7.38
C GLY A 26 15.35 11.21 -7.68
N ALA A 27 14.32 10.36 -7.77
CA ALA A 27 12.96 10.83 -7.97
C ALA A 27 12.42 11.55 -6.72
N ARG A 28 11.71 12.66 -6.93
CA ARG A 28 10.97 13.40 -5.88
C ARG A 28 9.49 13.05 -5.81
N TYR A 29 9.02 12.28 -6.79
CA TYR A 29 7.63 11.88 -6.92
C TYR A 29 7.57 10.42 -7.35
N ARG A 30 6.74 9.63 -6.68
CA ARG A 30 6.45 8.23 -7.02
C ARG A 30 4.95 8.08 -7.21
N LEU A 31 4.57 7.61 -8.39
CA LEU A 31 3.20 7.23 -8.73
C LEU A 31 3.03 5.72 -8.57
N GLY A 32 2.03 5.29 -7.80
CA GLY A 32 1.59 3.90 -7.72
C GLY A 32 0.51 3.56 -8.75
N PRO A 33 0.29 2.27 -9.05
CA PRO A 33 -0.91 1.82 -9.74
C PRO A 33 -2.17 2.02 -8.90
N GLU A 34 -3.33 1.97 -9.56
CA GLU A 34 -4.62 2.11 -8.90
C GLU A 34 -4.85 1.03 -7.83
N LEU A 35 -5.40 1.46 -6.70
CA LEU A 35 -5.75 0.60 -5.56
C LEU A 35 -4.60 -0.35 -5.19
N GLU A 36 -3.36 0.11 -5.19
CA GLU A 36 -2.19 -0.72 -4.88
C GLU A 36 -2.11 -1.19 -3.42
N ILE A 37 -2.87 -0.58 -2.50
CA ILE A 37 -2.90 -1.01 -1.10
C ILE A 37 -3.86 -2.20 -0.96
N CYS A 38 -5.13 -2.03 -1.34
CA CYS A 38 -6.15 -3.09 -1.28
C CYS A 38 -5.96 -4.15 -2.37
N GLY A 39 -5.45 -3.74 -3.54
CA GLY A 39 -5.48 -4.50 -4.79
C GLY A 39 -6.77 -4.25 -5.55
N TYR A 40 -6.66 -3.79 -6.80
CA TYR A 40 -7.80 -3.52 -7.69
C TYR A 40 -8.79 -4.71 -7.82
N GLY A 41 -8.27 -5.94 -7.75
CA GLY A 41 -9.04 -7.17 -7.87
C GLY A 41 -9.71 -7.67 -6.59
N CYS A 42 -10.04 -6.81 -5.62
CA CYS A 42 -10.70 -7.22 -4.37
C CYS A 42 -12.19 -7.56 -4.53
N TRP A 43 -12.87 -7.15 -5.62
CA TRP A 43 -14.28 -7.46 -5.88
C TRP A 43 -15.19 -7.22 -4.65
N ASP A 44 -16.00 -8.20 -4.25
CA ASP A 44 -16.94 -8.07 -3.13
C ASP A 44 -16.26 -7.85 -1.78
N HIS A 45 -14.95 -8.13 -1.66
CA HIS A 45 -14.18 -7.87 -0.44
C HIS A 45 -14.07 -6.37 -0.12
N TYR A 46 -14.36 -5.45 -1.05
CA TYR A 46 -14.45 -4.03 -0.72
C TYR A 46 -15.55 -3.73 0.32
N TYR A 47 -16.57 -4.57 0.44
CA TYR A 47 -17.63 -4.43 1.45
C TYR A 47 -17.25 -5.02 2.82
N GLU A 48 -16.11 -5.71 2.92
CA GLU A 48 -15.62 -6.24 4.18
C GLU A 48 -14.87 -5.14 4.96
N SER A 49 -15.23 -4.97 6.23
CA SER A 49 -14.55 -4.01 7.12
C SER A 49 -13.05 -4.29 7.25
N ASP A 50 -12.65 -5.54 7.09
CA ASP A 50 -11.26 -5.98 7.17
C ASP A 50 -10.41 -5.36 6.05
N THR A 51 -10.94 -5.21 4.84
CA THR A 51 -10.23 -4.58 3.72
C THR A 51 -9.88 -3.15 4.04
N LEU A 52 -10.85 -2.37 4.52
CA LEU A 52 -10.62 -0.99 4.94
C LEU A 52 -9.62 -0.90 6.10
N LEU A 53 -9.82 -1.73 7.13
CA LEU A 53 -8.96 -1.74 8.31
C LEU A 53 -7.51 -2.04 7.95
N HIS A 54 -7.27 -3.09 7.17
CA HIS A 54 -5.91 -3.50 6.81
C HIS A 54 -5.23 -2.50 5.87
N SER A 55 -5.98 -1.87 4.97
CA SER A 55 -5.40 -0.87 4.10
C SER A 55 -5.01 0.41 4.84
N LEU A 56 -5.79 0.82 5.84
CA LEU A 56 -5.39 1.90 6.76
C LEU A 56 -4.14 1.54 7.57
N GLN A 57 -3.98 0.28 8.00
CA GLN A 57 -2.78 -0.18 8.69
C GLN A 57 -1.54 -0.12 7.79
N VAL A 58 -1.66 -0.50 6.52
CA VAL A 58 -0.58 -0.38 5.53
C VAL A 58 -0.24 1.08 5.27
N LEU A 59 -1.25 1.96 5.16
CA LEU A 59 -1.04 3.40 5.00
C LEU A 59 -0.31 4.00 6.21
N ALA A 60 -0.71 3.62 7.43
CA ALA A 60 -0.01 4.06 8.64
C ALA A 60 1.46 3.62 8.63
N ALA A 61 1.74 2.36 8.26
CA ALA A 61 3.10 1.84 8.14
C ALA A 61 3.94 2.59 7.07
N LEU A 62 3.31 3.05 5.98
CA LEU A 62 3.95 3.88 4.97
C LEU A 62 4.30 5.28 5.47
N LEU A 63 3.41 5.89 6.26
CA LEU A 63 3.62 7.21 6.85
C LEU A 63 4.71 7.18 7.93
N GLU A 64 4.81 6.10 8.70
CA GLU A 64 5.86 5.91 9.71
C GLU A 64 7.22 5.51 9.11
N SER A 65 7.24 5.08 7.85
CA SER A 65 8.45 4.58 7.21
C SER A 65 9.43 5.70 6.86
N PRO A 66 10.72 5.63 7.23
CA PRO A 66 11.73 6.62 6.82
C PRO A 66 11.99 6.61 5.30
N VAL A 67 11.57 5.57 4.58
CA VAL A 67 11.71 5.46 3.12
C VAL A 67 10.90 6.53 2.38
N THR A 68 9.77 6.97 2.95
CA THR A 68 8.87 7.95 2.33
C THR A 68 9.26 9.40 2.63
N GLN A 69 10.31 9.65 3.43
CA GLN A 69 10.82 11.02 3.63
C GLN A 69 11.39 11.61 2.34
N ASP A 70 11.18 12.90 2.12
CA ASP A 70 11.71 13.69 0.98
C ASP A 70 11.31 13.19 -0.42
N ILE A 71 10.22 12.42 -0.50
CA ILE A 71 9.59 11.95 -1.73
C ILE A 71 8.07 11.98 -1.58
N ILE A 72 7.37 12.53 -2.57
CA ILE A 72 5.91 12.49 -2.62
C ILE A 72 5.49 11.11 -3.14
N CYS A 73 4.65 10.40 -2.39
CA CYS A 73 4.12 9.09 -2.76
C CYS A 73 2.63 9.21 -3.02
N ASP A 74 2.22 8.98 -4.26
CA ASP A 74 0.82 8.82 -4.64
C ASP A 74 0.47 7.33 -4.60
N VAL A 75 -0.49 6.99 -3.74
CA VAL A 75 -0.86 5.61 -3.39
C VAL A 75 -2.39 5.49 -3.39
N GLY A 76 -2.91 4.40 -3.94
CA GLY A 76 -4.35 4.11 -4.00
C GLY A 76 -4.78 3.09 -2.96
N MET A 77 -5.89 3.37 -2.26
CA MET A 77 -6.58 2.46 -1.33
C MET A 77 -8.03 2.29 -1.76
#